data_AF-A0A811VF23-F1
#
_entry.id   AF-A0A811VF23-F1
#
_cell.length_a   1.000
_cell.length_b   1.000
_cell.length_c   1.000
_cell.angle_alpha   90.00
_cell.angle_beta   90.00
_cell.angle_gamma   90.00
#
_symmetry.space_group_name_H-M   'P 1'
#
loop_
_entity.id
_entity.type
_entity.pdbx_description
1 polymer ?
#
loop_
_entity_poly.entity_id
_entity_poly.type
_entity_poly.pdbx_seq_one_letter_code
_entity_poly.pdbx_strand_id
1 'polypeptide(L)'
;MALPEDKASERAIILANRSATLFHMEKYDETLIDVKRAIDLGYPKDLIYKLYERQARCYMVKKDYPKTIACFKKCITALDDAKVPSERRSKLILDAMTMIKMLEKDPLTLKQAERQKKLGETKPLTMAIPDEKEYLSEFVRFDQNVAEGRFARAAADITVGEEILVEKPFVAVLLEKFAKTHCDYCFIRTAIPVACAKCADVLYCSEECLSKANATYHKYECGLLPTIWRSGASVNCHMALRIVANKSLEYFLKLKEDIEKELPIEEITKLPTDDYRRVSHLERHEKSRPPSNMFQHSLMARFLTKCLVEAGYFGATPKANDVTTIGGIMLRSLQFIQFNTHEVAELHAKKADGNEKTVFIGGGLYPTLALFNHSCDPGVVRYYRGTTIHVNTIRPIEAGLQIAENYGPIYTQEGREKRQAQLKELYWFDCTCDPCLENWPTFERMPTDIIRFRCDGPKQCRAIIEVPATCNDFMIKCVTCGESTNILKGLKVMQDTELMTRTAKRLYDAGDYAKALNKFIDLLRIMYEVLAPPFPDFCQCQQHAKDCFLHLGNFYDLN
;
A
#
# COMPACT_ATOMS: atom_id res chain seq x y z
N MET A 1 2.97 26.45 -0.75
CA MET A 1 4.33 26.77 -1.27
C MET A 1 4.36 26.52 -2.78
N ALA A 2 3.38 27.04 -3.54
CA ALA A 2 3.42 27.04 -4.99
C ALA A 2 4.00 28.39 -5.40
N LEU A 3 5.31 28.41 -5.68
CA LEU A 3 5.93 29.56 -6.33
C LEU A 3 5.92 29.31 -7.84
N PRO A 4 5.69 30.35 -8.65
CA PRO A 4 5.82 30.26 -10.10
C PRO A 4 7.16 29.69 -10.55
N GLU A 5 7.18 29.03 -11.71
CA GLU A 5 8.34 28.32 -12.25
C GLU A 5 9.54 29.27 -12.50
N ASP A 6 9.27 30.52 -12.87
CA ASP A 6 10.26 31.58 -13.13
C ASP A 6 10.96 32.12 -11.88
N LYS A 7 10.52 31.73 -10.67
CA LYS A 7 11.09 32.17 -9.37
C LYS A 7 12.09 31.16 -8.79
N ALA A 8 13.01 30.68 -9.63
CA ALA A 8 13.98 29.65 -9.25
C ALA A 8 14.90 30.09 -8.10
N SER A 9 15.35 31.35 -8.09
CA SER A 9 16.24 31.88 -7.05
C SER A 9 15.57 31.92 -5.67
N GLU A 10 14.34 32.42 -5.61
CA GLU A 10 13.54 32.48 -4.38
C GLU A 10 13.23 31.07 -3.87
N ARG A 11 12.92 30.12 -4.76
CA ARG A 11 12.74 28.71 -4.41
C ARG A 11 14.00 28.11 -3.81
N ALA A 12 15.17 28.37 -4.40
CA ALA A 12 16.45 27.91 -3.87
C ALA A 12 16.70 28.44 -2.44
N ILE A 13 16.39 29.72 -2.19
CA ILE A 13 16.52 30.34 -0.87
C ILE A 13 15.55 29.71 0.15
N ILE A 14 14.29 29.49 -0.23
CA ILE A 14 13.29 28.87 0.65
C ILE A 14 13.71 27.46 1.05
N LEU A 15 14.19 26.65 0.09
CA LEU A 15 14.69 25.29 0.36
C LEU A 15 15.95 25.30 1.23
N ALA A 16 16.85 26.25 1.00
CA ALA A 16 18.04 26.46 1.84
C ALA A 16 17.68 26.83 3.28
N ASN A 17 16.62 27.62 3.49
CA ASN A 17 16.13 27.96 4.82
C ASN A 17 15.37 26.79 5.46
N ARG A 18 14.51 26.09 4.71
CA ARG A 18 13.79 24.90 5.18
C ARG A 18 14.76 23.80 5.62
N SER A 19 15.81 23.54 4.85
CA SER A 19 16.88 22.61 5.26
C SER A 19 17.62 23.04 6.53
N ALA A 20 17.72 24.34 6.83
CA ALA A 20 18.25 24.80 8.12
C ALA A 20 17.34 24.39 9.27
N THR A 21 16.03 24.62 9.13
CA THR A 21 15.03 24.22 10.13
C THR A 21 15.02 22.69 10.31
N LEU A 22 15.00 21.93 9.23
CA LEU A 22 15.03 20.46 9.27
C LEU A 22 16.27 19.93 9.98
N PHE A 23 17.43 20.56 9.75
CA PHE A 23 18.67 20.20 10.44
C PHE A 23 18.55 20.37 11.95
N HIS A 24 17.97 21.48 12.41
CA HIS A 24 17.73 21.73 13.84
C HIS A 24 16.65 20.81 14.45
N MET A 25 15.76 20.28 13.61
CA MET A 25 14.78 19.24 14.00
C MET A 25 15.35 17.82 13.91
N GLU A 26 16.66 17.67 13.66
CA GLU A 26 17.34 16.38 13.51
C GLU A 26 16.82 15.51 12.34
N LYS A 27 16.14 16.14 11.37
CA LYS A 27 15.64 15.51 10.14
C LYS A 27 16.71 15.51 9.05
N TYR A 28 17.76 14.72 9.26
CA TYR A 28 18.99 14.78 8.47
C TYR A 28 18.81 14.33 7.01
N ASP A 29 17.96 13.34 6.74
CA ASP A 29 17.72 12.87 5.37
C ASP A 29 16.94 13.91 4.55
N GLU A 30 15.89 14.49 5.15
CA GLU A 30 15.12 15.58 4.56
C GLU A 30 15.97 16.84 4.36
N THR A 31 16.87 17.12 5.31
CA THR A 31 17.86 18.19 5.17
C THR A 31 18.73 17.99 3.94
N LEU A 32 19.29 16.79 3.75
CA LEU A 32 20.15 16.48 2.61
C LEU A 32 19.41 16.63 1.27
N ILE A 33 18.14 16.23 1.22
CA ILE A 33 17.28 16.37 0.04
C ILE A 33 17.06 17.85 -0.30
N ASP A 34 16.66 18.67 0.67
CA ASP A 34 16.40 20.08 0.43
C ASP A 34 17.66 20.89 0.11
N VAL A 35 18.80 20.52 0.70
CA VAL A 35 20.08 21.12 0.31
C VAL A 35 20.39 20.79 -1.16
N LYS A 36 20.22 19.53 -1.58
CA LYS A 36 20.42 19.13 -2.97
C LYS A 36 19.50 19.91 -3.90
N ARG A 37 18.20 20.01 -3.57
CA ARG A 37 17.23 20.79 -4.35
C ARG A 37 17.60 22.27 -4.46
N ALA A 38 18.06 22.89 -3.38
CA ALA A 38 18.50 24.28 -3.38
C ALA A 38 19.72 24.48 -4.31
N ILE A 39 20.69 23.58 -4.26
CA ILE A 39 21.87 23.60 -5.13
C ILE A 39 21.46 23.42 -6.60
N ASP A 40 20.61 22.43 -6.90
CA ASP A 40 20.14 22.13 -8.25
C ASP A 40 19.36 23.32 -8.87
N LEU A 41 18.72 24.16 -8.05
CA LEU A 41 18.04 25.40 -8.46
C LEU A 41 18.96 26.64 -8.56
N GLY A 42 20.26 26.48 -8.37
CA GLY A 42 21.23 27.58 -8.51
C GLY A 42 21.31 28.51 -7.31
N TYR A 43 21.36 27.96 -6.09
CA TYR A 43 21.56 28.75 -4.86
C TYR A 43 22.79 29.69 -4.94
N PRO A 44 22.74 30.91 -4.38
CA PRO A 44 23.80 31.92 -4.55
C PRO A 44 25.18 31.43 -4.15
N LYS A 45 26.18 31.64 -5.02
CA LYS A 45 27.57 31.17 -4.83
C LYS A 45 28.21 31.72 -3.56
N ASP A 46 27.95 32.97 -3.22
CA ASP A 46 28.47 33.61 -2.01
C ASP A 46 27.88 33.05 -0.71
N LEU A 47 26.82 32.24 -0.80
CA LEU A 47 26.14 31.61 0.33
C LEU A 47 26.22 30.07 0.31
N ILE A 48 26.62 29.44 -0.80
CA ILE A 48 26.55 27.98 -0.99
C ILE A 48 27.44 27.20 -0.01
N TYR A 49 28.49 27.82 0.52
CA TYR A 49 29.32 27.21 1.57
C TYR A 49 28.48 26.76 2.79
N LYS A 50 27.42 27.50 3.14
CA LYS A 50 26.50 27.15 4.25
C LYS A 50 25.78 25.83 4.00
N LEU A 51 25.44 25.55 2.75
CA LEU A 51 24.78 24.32 2.33
C LEU A 51 25.72 23.12 2.41
N TYR A 52 26.95 23.28 1.90
CA TYR A 52 27.97 22.21 1.98
C TYR A 52 28.38 21.91 3.43
N GLU A 53 28.50 22.92 4.28
CA GLU A 53 28.74 22.73 5.71
C GLU A 53 27.61 21.91 6.35
N ARG A 54 26.35 22.27 6.07
CA ARG A 54 25.18 21.55 6.57
C ARG A 54 25.15 20.10 6.08
N GLN A 55 25.44 19.84 4.81
CA GLN A 55 25.55 18.48 4.27
C GLN A 55 26.64 17.68 4.99
N ALA A 56 27.81 18.26 5.20
CA ALA A 56 28.90 17.60 5.91
C ALA A 56 28.49 17.22 7.34
N ARG A 57 27.82 18.12 8.06
CA ARG A 57 27.31 17.86 9.42
C ARG A 57 26.23 16.78 9.43
N CYS A 58 25.33 16.75 8.44
CA CYS A 58 24.33 15.66 8.32
C CYS A 58 25.02 14.30 8.12
N TYR A 59 25.96 14.21 7.18
CA TYR A 59 26.68 12.96 6.93
C TYR A 59 27.54 12.54 8.12
N MET A 60 28.07 13.49 8.90
CA MET A 60 28.79 13.21 10.13
C MET A 60 27.91 12.48 11.14
N VAL A 61 26.71 13.00 11.40
CA VAL A 61 25.75 12.38 12.34
C VAL A 61 25.30 11.01 11.83
N LYS A 62 25.10 10.87 10.51
CA LYS A 62 24.79 9.59 9.85
C LYS A 62 25.99 8.64 9.76
N LYS A 63 27.18 9.02 10.25
CA LYS A 63 28.43 8.25 10.23
C LYS A 63 28.88 7.83 8.83
N ASP A 64 28.56 8.63 7.81
CA ASP A 64 29.08 8.48 6.44
C ASP A 64 30.30 9.40 6.27
N TYR A 65 31.44 8.93 6.77
CA TYR A 65 32.66 9.74 6.83
C TYR A 65 33.25 10.09 5.46
N PRO A 66 33.24 9.19 4.44
CA PRO A 66 33.67 9.54 3.09
C PRO A 66 32.87 10.72 2.51
N LYS A 67 31.54 10.73 2.64
CA LYS A 67 30.72 11.86 2.16
C LYS A 67 30.90 13.11 3.01
N THR A 68 31.13 12.96 4.30
CA THR A 68 31.44 14.06 5.22
C THR A 68 32.68 14.83 4.76
N ILE A 69 33.79 14.11 4.51
CA ILE A 69 35.04 14.68 4.00
C ILE A 69 34.82 15.37 2.65
N ALA A 70 34.11 14.71 1.72
CA ALA A 70 33.82 15.28 0.42
C ALA A 70 33.02 16.60 0.50
N CYS A 71 32.04 16.68 1.41
CA CYS A 71 31.25 17.89 1.61
C CYS A 71 32.05 19.00 2.29
N PHE A 72 32.92 18.70 3.26
CA PHE A 72 33.81 19.72 3.84
C PHE A 72 34.83 20.25 2.82
N LYS A 73 35.37 19.40 1.93
CA LYS A 73 36.23 19.85 0.82
C LYS A 73 35.49 20.83 -0.09
N LYS A 74 34.25 20.50 -0.49
CA LYS A 74 33.39 21.42 -1.25
C LYS A 74 33.09 22.72 -0.50
N CYS A 75 32.86 22.64 0.81
CA CYS A 75 32.63 23.81 1.66
C CYS A 75 33.84 24.77 1.65
N ILE A 76 35.07 24.24 1.75
CA ILE A 76 36.30 25.04 1.73
C ILE A 76 36.43 25.76 0.39
N THR A 77 36.26 25.04 -0.74
CA THR A 77 36.30 25.66 -2.07
C THR A 77 35.22 26.73 -2.24
N ALA A 78 34.01 26.50 -1.72
CA ALA A 78 32.92 27.47 -1.78
C ALA A 78 33.13 28.72 -0.91
N LEU A 79 34.09 28.72 0.03
CA LEU A 79 34.40 29.89 0.85
C LEU A 79 35.20 30.96 0.09
N ASP A 80 35.79 30.61 -1.05
CA ASP A 80 36.52 31.57 -1.91
C ASP A 80 35.58 32.65 -2.47
N ASP A 81 34.37 32.24 -2.88
CA ASP A 81 33.30 33.11 -3.37
C ASP A 81 32.50 33.80 -2.24
N ALA A 82 32.71 33.40 -0.98
CA ALA A 82 31.83 33.79 0.12
C ALA A 82 32.13 35.19 0.66
N LYS A 83 31.07 36.01 0.81
CA LYS A 83 31.13 37.35 1.42
C LYS A 83 31.13 37.29 2.94
N VAL A 84 32.18 36.72 3.52
CA VAL A 84 32.38 36.61 4.99
C VAL A 84 33.68 37.32 5.42
N PRO A 85 33.71 37.92 6.62
CA PRO A 85 34.93 38.53 7.16
C PRO A 85 36.09 37.54 7.21
N SER A 86 37.31 38.01 6.95
CA SER A 86 38.51 37.17 6.84
C SER A 86 38.73 36.28 8.06
N GLU A 87 38.53 36.81 9.28
CA GLU A 87 38.68 36.05 10.52
C GLU A 87 37.69 34.87 10.60
N ARG A 88 36.42 35.12 10.27
CA ARG A 88 35.37 34.09 10.25
C ARG A 88 35.64 33.06 9.16
N ARG A 89 36.12 33.48 7.98
CA ARG A 89 36.51 32.59 6.89
C ARG A 89 37.63 31.66 7.32
N SER A 90 38.71 32.20 7.89
CA SER A 90 39.85 31.41 8.39
C SER A 90 39.43 30.40 9.45
N LYS A 91 38.55 30.78 10.38
CA LYS A 91 37.99 29.86 11.39
C LYS A 91 37.22 28.71 10.76
N LEU A 92 36.30 28.99 9.83
CA LEU A 92 35.51 27.95 9.14
C LEU A 92 36.41 26.97 8.37
N ILE A 93 37.45 27.47 7.70
CA ILE A 93 38.42 26.63 6.99
C ILE A 93 39.19 25.75 7.99
N LEU A 94 39.68 26.33 9.09
CA LEU A 94 40.42 25.58 10.11
C LEU A 94 39.57 24.48 10.74
N ASP A 95 38.33 24.77 11.08
CA ASP A 95 37.38 23.81 11.64
C ASP A 95 37.14 22.65 10.66
N ALA A 96 36.83 22.96 9.39
CA ALA A 96 36.60 21.96 8.35
C ALA A 96 37.86 21.09 8.08
N MET A 97 39.05 21.71 8.00
CA MET A 97 40.31 20.99 7.80
C MET A 97 40.65 20.09 8.99
N THR A 98 40.34 20.52 10.20
CA THR A 98 40.56 19.72 11.41
C THR A 98 39.69 18.46 11.37
N MET A 99 38.40 18.61 11.04
CA MET A 99 37.49 17.47 10.88
C MET A 99 37.92 16.53 9.77
N ILE A 100 38.36 17.05 8.61
CA ILE A 100 38.90 16.23 7.51
C ILE A 100 40.10 15.41 7.99
N LYS A 101 41.09 16.04 8.62
CA LYS A 101 42.31 15.36 9.11
C LYS A 101 42.00 14.29 10.15
N MET A 102 41.01 14.52 11.01
CA MET A 102 40.58 13.52 12.00
C MET A 102 39.95 12.31 11.32
N LEU A 103 39.03 12.52 10.38
CA LEU A 103 38.31 11.44 9.68
C LEU A 103 39.18 10.68 8.67
N GLU A 104 40.13 11.35 8.00
CA GLU A 104 41.05 10.70 7.05
C GLU A 104 41.99 9.71 7.76
N LYS A 105 42.30 9.94 9.03
CA LYS A 105 43.09 9.04 9.88
C LYS A 105 42.26 7.91 10.51
N ASP A 106 40.93 7.98 10.45
CA ASP A 106 40.06 6.96 11.03
C ASP A 106 40.04 5.69 10.13
N PRO A 107 40.46 4.52 10.63
CA PRO A 107 40.41 3.26 9.88
C PRO A 107 39.00 2.89 9.38
N LEU A 108 37.95 3.34 10.08
CA LEU A 108 36.57 3.11 9.67
C LEU A 108 36.24 3.82 8.36
N THR A 109 36.79 5.01 8.14
CA THR A 109 36.57 5.78 6.89
C THR A 109 37.07 5.02 5.67
N LEU A 110 38.26 4.41 5.74
CA LEU A 110 38.82 3.62 4.64
C LEU A 110 37.95 2.39 4.33
N LYS A 111 37.53 1.65 5.37
CA LYS A 111 36.62 0.50 5.22
C LYS A 111 35.29 0.90 4.59
N GLN A 112 34.73 2.04 5.00
CA GLN A 112 33.49 2.57 4.43
C GLN A 112 33.66 2.94 2.95
N ALA A 113 34.76 3.61 2.59
CA ALA A 113 35.05 4.00 1.21
C ALA A 113 35.20 2.78 0.28
N GLU A 114 35.91 1.75 0.72
CA GLU A 114 36.02 0.48 -0.02
C GLU A 114 34.67 -0.21 -0.21
N ARG A 115 33.84 -0.24 0.84
CA ARG A 115 32.50 -0.81 0.79
C ARG A 115 31.61 -0.05 -0.19
N GLN A 116 31.64 1.28 -0.16
CA GLN A 116 30.88 2.12 -1.10
C GLN A 116 31.33 1.89 -2.56
N LYS A 117 32.65 1.74 -2.78
CA LYS A 117 33.21 1.41 -4.10
C LYS A 117 32.75 0.03 -4.61
N LYS A 118 32.65 -0.96 -3.73
CA LYS A 118 32.15 -2.31 -4.07
C LYS A 118 30.64 -2.33 -4.36
N LEU A 119 29.85 -1.54 -3.64
CA LEU A 119 28.40 -1.49 -3.80
C LEU A 119 27.95 -0.77 -5.08
N GLY A 120 28.83 0.01 -5.73
CA GLY A 120 28.62 0.57 -7.08
C GLY A 120 27.57 1.69 -7.18
N GLU A 121 26.60 1.75 -6.27
CA GLU A 121 25.50 2.71 -6.32
C GLU A 121 25.32 3.44 -4.99
N THR A 122 25.19 4.77 -5.08
CA THR A 122 24.71 5.59 -3.97
C THR A 122 23.19 5.66 -4.05
N LYS A 123 22.50 5.22 -2.99
CA LYS A 123 21.03 5.35 -2.90
C LYS A 123 20.64 6.83 -3.17
N PRO A 124 19.64 7.08 -4.03
CA PRO A 124 19.21 8.45 -4.32
C PRO A 124 18.68 9.12 -3.04
N LEU A 125 19.00 10.40 -2.87
CA LEU A 125 18.39 11.24 -1.83
C LEU A 125 16.98 11.61 -2.29
N THR A 126 16.00 10.78 -1.93
CA THR A 126 14.60 10.98 -2.30
C THR A 126 13.70 10.50 -1.18
N MET A 127 12.51 11.11 -1.08
CA MET A 127 11.45 10.58 -0.25
C MET A 127 10.61 9.54 -0.95
N ALA A 128 10.70 9.43 -2.28
CA ALA A 128 9.93 8.43 -3.02
C ALA A 128 10.29 7.02 -2.56
N ILE A 129 9.26 6.18 -2.42
CA ILE A 129 9.44 4.74 -2.22
C ILE A 129 10.15 4.19 -3.46
N PRO A 130 11.15 3.29 -3.29
CA PRO A 130 11.71 2.54 -4.40
C PRO A 130 10.62 1.84 -5.22
N ASP A 131 10.83 1.75 -6.53
CA ASP A 131 9.90 1.02 -7.38
C ASP A 131 9.97 -0.49 -7.07
N GLU A 132 8.86 -1.06 -6.63
CA GLU A 132 8.75 -2.50 -6.35
C GLU A 132 8.37 -3.26 -7.62
N LYS A 133 8.91 -4.47 -7.79
CA LYS A 133 8.55 -5.32 -8.91
C LYS A 133 7.21 -5.99 -8.61
N GLU A 134 6.27 -5.88 -9.54
CA GLU A 134 5.02 -6.64 -9.45
C GLU A 134 5.30 -8.15 -9.47
N TYR A 135 4.51 -8.89 -8.70
CA TYR A 135 4.69 -10.30 -8.48
C TYR A 135 3.33 -10.98 -8.31
N LEU A 136 3.15 -12.11 -8.99
CA LEU A 136 2.04 -13.02 -8.79
C LEU A 136 2.65 -14.42 -8.59
N SER A 137 2.30 -15.06 -7.47
CA SER A 137 2.80 -16.40 -7.17
C SER A 137 2.28 -17.42 -8.19
N GLU A 138 3.13 -18.39 -8.56
CA GLU A 138 2.76 -19.51 -9.42
C GLU A 138 1.68 -20.41 -8.78
N PHE A 139 1.48 -20.29 -7.47
CA PHE A 139 0.42 -20.99 -6.75
C PHE A 139 -0.95 -20.33 -6.91
N VAL A 140 -1.05 -19.16 -7.55
CA VAL A 140 -2.31 -18.49 -7.84
C VAL A 140 -2.71 -18.73 -9.29
N ARG A 141 -3.90 -19.28 -9.50
CA ARG A 141 -4.56 -19.37 -10.81
C ARG A 141 -5.93 -18.71 -10.75
N PHE A 142 -6.46 -18.35 -11.91
CA PHE A 142 -7.81 -17.80 -12.03
C PHE A 142 -8.67 -18.77 -12.81
N ASP A 143 -9.77 -19.17 -12.21
CA ASP A 143 -10.79 -20.01 -12.82
C ASP A 143 -12.09 -19.19 -13.00
N GLN A 144 -13.06 -19.76 -13.72
CA GLN A 144 -14.39 -19.17 -13.89
C GLN A 144 -15.48 -20.23 -13.83
N ASN A 145 -16.59 -19.92 -13.17
CA ASN A 145 -17.83 -20.69 -13.25
C ASN A 145 -19.07 -19.78 -13.15
N VAL A 146 -20.26 -20.36 -13.33
CA VAL A 146 -21.54 -19.61 -13.34
C VAL A 146 -21.93 -19.08 -11.96
N ALA A 147 -21.58 -19.80 -10.88
CA ALA A 147 -22.00 -19.48 -9.53
C ALA A 147 -21.13 -18.38 -8.89
N GLU A 148 -19.83 -18.43 -9.11
CA GLU A 148 -18.83 -17.58 -8.45
C GLU A 148 -18.24 -16.51 -9.37
N GLY A 149 -18.60 -16.54 -10.66
CA GLY A 149 -17.94 -15.72 -11.67
C GLY A 149 -16.49 -16.14 -11.84
N ARG A 150 -15.58 -15.17 -11.91
CA ARG A 150 -14.12 -15.40 -11.96
C ARG A 150 -13.56 -15.34 -10.55
N PHE A 151 -12.63 -16.23 -10.22
CA PHE A 151 -12.06 -16.30 -8.88
C PHE A 151 -10.62 -16.81 -8.87
N ALA A 152 -9.85 -16.36 -7.89
CA ALA A 152 -8.53 -16.88 -7.59
C ALA A 152 -8.61 -18.27 -6.91
N ARG A 153 -7.74 -19.18 -7.31
CA ARG A 153 -7.68 -20.56 -6.83
C ARG A 153 -6.24 -21.01 -6.61
N ALA A 154 -6.01 -21.83 -5.60
CA ALA A 154 -4.71 -22.40 -5.29
C ALA A 154 -4.35 -23.49 -6.31
N ALA A 155 -3.23 -23.34 -7.00
CA ALA A 155 -2.70 -24.33 -7.94
C ALA A 155 -1.98 -25.50 -7.23
N ALA A 156 -1.51 -25.25 -6.01
CA ALA A 156 -0.86 -26.19 -5.11
C ALA A 156 -1.16 -25.76 -3.65
N ASP A 157 -0.80 -26.60 -2.67
CA ASP A 157 -0.92 -26.23 -1.27
C ASP A 157 -0.07 -24.99 -0.96
N ILE A 158 -0.69 -23.96 -0.41
CA ILE A 158 -0.03 -22.71 -0.01
C ILE A 158 0.12 -22.70 1.50
N THR A 159 1.33 -22.47 2.00
CA THR A 159 1.59 -22.40 3.44
C THR A 159 1.26 -21.02 4.01
N VAL A 160 1.24 -20.89 5.34
CA VAL A 160 1.06 -19.59 6.01
C VAL A 160 2.29 -18.70 5.82
N GLY A 161 2.09 -17.42 5.56
CA GLY A 161 3.13 -16.39 5.45
C GLY A 161 3.69 -16.17 4.04
N GLU A 162 3.20 -16.89 3.05
CA GLU A 162 3.63 -16.75 1.64
C GLU A 162 3.13 -15.41 1.09
N GLU A 163 4.01 -14.60 0.49
CA GLU A 163 3.59 -13.47 -0.34
C GLU A 163 3.07 -14.05 -1.65
N ILE A 164 1.83 -13.75 -2.02
CA ILE A 164 1.19 -14.33 -3.22
C ILE A 164 0.91 -13.30 -4.30
N LEU A 165 0.85 -12.02 -3.92
CA LEU A 165 0.63 -10.92 -4.86
C LEU A 165 1.34 -9.65 -4.35
N VAL A 166 2.06 -9.00 -5.25
CA VAL A 166 2.51 -7.61 -5.16
C VAL A 166 2.02 -6.91 -6.43
N GLU A 167 1.11 -5.96 -6.30
CA GLU A 167 0.47 -5.34 -7.46
C GLU A 167 0.48 -3.81 -7.33
N LYS A 168 0.80 -3.13 -8.44
CA LYS A 168 0.64 -1.67 -8.54
C LYS A 168 -0.78 -1.36 -8.97
N PRO A 169 -1.36 -0.25 -8.50
CA PRO A 169 -2.70 0.11 -8.90
C PRO A 169 -2.73 0.46 -10.39
N PHE A 170 -3.76 0.00 -11.11
CA PHE A 170 -4.10 0.52 -12.43
C PHE A 170 -4.45 2.01 -12.36
N VAL A 171 -5.11 2.40 -11.28
CA VAL A 171 -5.40 3.80 -10.92
C VAL A 171 -5.48 3.94 -9.40
N ALA A 172 -5.02 5.07 -8.87
CA ALA A 172 -5.19 5.43 -7.46
C ALA A 172 -5.56 6.91 -7.32
N VAL A 173 -6.43 7.23 -6.35
CA VAL A 173 -6.84 8.58 -5.98
C VAL A 173 -6.75 8.80 -4.48
N LEU A 174 -6.03 9.83 -4.08
CA LEU A 174 -5.91 10.25 -2.68
C LEU A 174 -7.16 11.05 -2.28
N LEU A 175 -7.66 10.85 -1.05
CA LEU A 175 -8.76 11.67 -0.55
C LEU A 175 -8.33 13.13 -0.33
N GLU A 176 -9.22 14.08 -0.60
CA GLU A 176 -8.98 15.52 -0.44
C GLU A 176 -8.39 15.86 0.95
N LYS A 177 -8.92 15.26 2.02
CA LYS A 177 -8.47 15.47 3.41
C LYS A 177 -6.98 15.16 3.63
N PHE A 178 -6.37 14.37 2.73
CA PHE A 178 -4.97 13.98 2.76
C PHE A 178 -4.11 14.64 1.68
N ALA A 179 -4.70 15.42 0.76
CA ALA A 179 -4.01 16.07 -0.35
C ALA A 179 -2.92 17.06 0.07
N LYS A 180 -2.91 17.49 1.34
CA LYS A 180 -1.90 18.38 1.92
C LYS A 180 -0.88 17.69 2.83
N THR A 181 -0.97 16.39 3.01
CA THR A 181 -0.10 15.62 3.92
C THR A 181 0.60 14.47 3.21
N HIS A 182 -0.01 13.93 2.15
CA HIS A 182 0.53 12.80 1.40
C HIS A 182 0.81 13.17 -0.05
N CYS A 183 1.78 12.48 -0.64
CA CYS A 183 2.07 12.53 -2.06
C CYS A 183 0.85 12.09 -2.86
N ASP A 184 0.38 12.91 -3.80
CA ASP A 184 -0.77 12.58 -4.67
C ASP A 184 -0.48 11.43 -5.64
N TYR A 185 0.81 11.12 -5.88
CA TYR A 185 1.22 10.02 -6.74
C TYR A 185 1.36 8.67 -5.99
N CYS A 186 2.16 8.63 -4.92
CA CYS A 186 2.51 7.37 -4.22
C CYS A 186 1.94 7.26 -2.80
N PHE A 187 1.15 8.23 -2.36
CA PHE A 187 0.44 8.26 -1.07
C PHE A 187 1.31 8.26 0.17
N ILE A 188 2.63 8.36 0.07
CA ILE A 188 3.44 8.52 1.27
C ILE A 188 3.25 9.89 1.87
N ARG A 189 3.20 9.92 3.20
CA ARG A 189 3.28 11.16 3.96
C ARG A 189 4.61 11.86 3.70
N THR A 190 4.58 13.17 3.50
CA THR A 190 5.81 13.93 3.27
C THR A 190 5.83 15.25 4.05
N ALA A 191 6.93 15.47 4.78
CA ALA A 191 7.19 16.72 5.50
C ALA A 191 7.88 17.78 4.62
N ILE A 192 8.44 17.37 3.47
CA ILE A 192 9.19 18.22 2.55
C ILE A 192 8.59 18.20 1.14
N PRO A 193 7.34 18.67 0.98
CA PRO A 193 6.62 18.53 -0.27
C PRO A 193 7.28 19.30 -1.42
N VAL A 194 7.13 18.72 -2.60
CA VAL A 194 7.29 19.35 -3.92
C VAL A 194 5.89 19.76 -4.39
N ALA A 195 5.71 21.01 -4.77
CA ALA A 195 4.44 21.54 -5.23
C ALA A 195 4.40 21.65 -6.75
N CYS A 196 3.21 21.51 -7.33
CA CYS A 196 2.94 21.90 -8.71
C CYS A 196 3.14 23.42 -8.86
N ALA A 197 3.67 23.86 -10.01
CA ALA A 197 3.85 25.29 -10.31
C ALA A 197 2.53 26.01 -10.63
N LYS A 198 1.48 25.26 -11.01
CA LYS A 198 0.20 25.80 -11.49
C LYS A 198 -0.94 25.75 -10.47
N CYS A 199 -0.88 24.81 -9.52
CA CYS A 199 -1.91 24.68 -8.49
C CYS A 199 -1.28 24.46 -7.10
N ALA A 200 -2.06 24.77 -6.07
CA ALA A 200 -1.71 24.45 -4.70
C ALA A 200 -2.53 23.28 -4.15
N ASP A 201 -3.29 22.56 -4.98
CA ASP A 201 -4.33 21.61 -4.58
C ASP A 201 -3.77 20.29 -4.03
N VAL A 202 -2.63 19.85 -4.53
CA VAL A 202 -1.96 18.60 -4.15
C VAL A 202 -0.46 18.83 -3.96
N LEU A 203 0.21 17.85 -3.35
CA LEU A 203 1.65 17.85 -3.17
C LEU A 203 2.28 16.51 -3.56
N TYR A 204 3.59 16.51 -3.75
CA TYR A 204 4.38 15.33 -4.12
C TYR A 204 5.57 15.17 -3.18
N CYS A 205 6.03 13.94 -2.96
CA CYS A 205 7.21 13.69 -2.13
C CYS A 205 8.53 13.98 -2.85
N SER A 206 8.53 13.90 -4.19
CA SER A 206 9.70 14.08 -5.04
C SER A 206 9.34 14.69 -6.39
N GLU A 207 10.35 15.25 -7.03
CA GLU A 207 10.31 15.76 -8.41
C GLU A 207 9.91 14.66 -9.39
N GLU A 208 10.35 13.41 -9.14
CA GLU A 208 9.96 12.24 -9.92
C GLU A 208 8.46 11.96 -9.83
N CYS A 209 7.88 11.97 -8.62
CA CYS A 209 6.44 11.76 -8.43
C CYS A 209 5.62 12.88 -9.09
N LEU A 210 6.05 14.14 -8.95
CA LEU A 210 5.43 15.28 -9.65
C LEU A 210 5.48 15.07 -11.17
N SER A 211 6.65 14.67 -11.70
CA SER A 211 6.84 14.46 -13.14
C SER A 211 5.94 13.33 -13.67
N LYS A 212 5.91 12.17 -12.98
CA LYS A 212 5.05 11.04 -13.34
C LYS A 212 3.57 11.42 -13.32
N ALA A 213 3.11 12.10 -12.27
CA ALA A 213 1.72 12.58 -12.18
C ALA A 213 1.38 13.59 -13.28
N ASN A 214 2.26 14.57 -13.54
CA ASN A 214 2.06 15.56 -14.60
C ASN A 214 2.02 14.95 -16.00
N ALA A 215 2.86 13.94 -16.25
CA ALA A 215 2.91 13.27 -17.54
C ALA A 215 1.60 12.51 -17.84
N THR A 216 0.93 11.99 -16.81
CA THR A 216 -0.27 11.15 -16.93
C THR A 216 -1.55 11.94 -16.65
N TYR A 217 -2.01 11.99 -15.40
CA TYR A 217 -3.33 12.50 -15.03
C TYR A 217 -3.33 13.96 -14.56
N HIS A 218 -2.32 14.41 -13.82
CA HIS A 218 -2.41 15.70 -13.11
C HIS A 218 -2.54 16.87 -14.08
N LYS A 219 -1.94 16.81 -15.27
CA LYS A 219 -2.12 17.85 -16.30
C LYS A 219 -3.58 18.10 -16.68
N TYR A 220 -4.45 17.09 -16.53
CA TYR A 220 -5.88 17.20 -16.81
C TYR A 220 -6.73 17.48 -15.56
N GLU A 221 -6.16 17.35 -14.37
CA GLU A 221 -6.83 17.63 -13.10
C GLU A 221 -6.43 18.99 -12.51
N CYS A 222 -5.27 19.50 -12.91
CA CYS A 222 -4.66 20.71 -12.37
C CYS A 222 -5.62 21.90 -12.48
N GLY A 223 -5.98 22.49 -11.33
CA GLY A 223 -6.96 23.58 -11.25
C GLY A 223 -8.43 23.17 -11.27
N LEU A 224 -8.75 21.91 -11.57
CA LEU A 224 -10.11 21.36 -11.54
C LEU A 224 -10.41 20.52 -10.29
N LEU A 225 -9.38 20.11 -9.54
CA LEU A 225 -9.53 19.28 -8.33
C LEU A 225 -10.57 19.83 -7.33
N PRO A 226 -10.57 21.13 -6.95
CA PRO A 226 -11.59 21.66 -6.03
C PRO A 226 -13.01 21.54 -6.59
N THR A 227 -13.19 21.69 -7.90
CA THR A 227 -14.49 21.52 -8.57
C THR A 227 -14.95 20.07 -8.50
N ILE A 228 -14.04 19.13 -8.74
CA ILE A 228 -14.33 17.69 -8.65
C ILE A 228 -14.72 17.33 -7.21
N TRP A 229 -13.92 17.70 -6.21
CA TRP A 229 -14.19 17.36 -4.80
C TRP A 229 -15.51 17.95 -4.30
N ARG A 230 -15.83 19.20 -4.67
CA ARG A 230 -17.07 19.87 -4.25
C ARG A 230 -18.32 19.47 -5.02
N SER A 231 -18.17 18.73 -6.13
CA SER A 231 -19.31 18.24 -6.92
C SER A 231 -20.10 17.13 -6.25
N GLY A 232 -19.61 16.56 -5.14
CA GLY A 232 -20.15 15.34 -4.54
C GLY A 232 -19.63 14.06 -5.20
N ALA A 233 -18.69 14.17 -6.15
CA ALA A 233 -17.97 13.03 -6.73
C ALA A 233 -17.25 12.25 -5.62
N SER A 234 -17.52 10.95 -5.53
CA SER A 234 -16.78 10.06 -4.64
C SER A 234 -15.36 9.83 -5.17
N VAL A 235 -14.48 9.27 -4.32
CA VAL A 235 -13.14 8.81 -4.74
C VAL A 235 -13.20 7.87 -5.94
N ASN A 236 -14.26 7.06 -6.05
CA ASN A 236 -14.54 6.19 -7.19
C ASN A 236 -14.81 6.97 -8.47
N CYS A 237 -15.56 8.07 -8.39
CA CYS A 237 -15.79 8.95 -9.54
C CYS A 237 -14.49 9.61 -10.01
N HIS A 238 -13.64 10.04 -9.07
CA HIS A 238 -12.33 10.60 -9.40
C HIS A 238 -11.40 9.53 -10.00
N MET A 239 -11.45 8.27 -9.53
CA MET A 239 -10.70 7.18 -10.16
C MET A 239 -11.14 6.96 -11.62
N ALA A 240 -12.43 7.04 -11.93
CA ALA A 240 -12.91 6.94 -13.32
C ALA A 240 -12.34 8.05 -14.20
N LEU A 241 -12.26 9.29 -13.69
CA LEU A 241 -11.58 10.39 -14.38
C LEU A 241 -10.11 10.05 -14.66
N ARG A 242 -9.37 9.58 -13.64
CA ARG A 242 -7.94 9.23 -13.77
C ARG A 242 -7.70 8.07 -14.72
N ILE A 243 -8.57 7.07 -14.77
CA ILE A 243 -8.48 5.96 -15.75
C ILE A 243 -8.41 6.50 -17.17
N VAL A 244 -9.28 7.46 -17.51
CA VAL A 244 -9.28 8.08 -18.84
C VAL A 244 -8.12 9.06 -19.00
N ALA A 245 -7.86 9.90 -18.00
CA ALA A 245 -6.81 10.92 -18.05
C ALA A 245 -5.40 10.32 -18.20
N ASN A 246 -5.16 9.10 -17.69
CA ASN A 246 -3.88 8.40 -17.74
C ASN A 246 -3.44 8.00 -19.16
N LYS A 247 -4.36 7.96 -20.13
CA LYS A 247 -4.08 7.54 -21.51
C LYS A 247 -4.46 8.62 -22.51
N SER A 248 -3.87 8.59 -23.69
CA SER A 248 -4.21 9.55 -24.76
C SER A 248 -5.61 9.27 -25.34
N LEU A 249 -6.22 10.30 -25.93
CA LEU A 249 -7.47 10.13 -26.68
C LEU A 249 -7.32 9.06 -27.77
N GLU A 250 -6.20 9.09 -28.51
CA GLU A 250 -5.91 8.13 -29.58
C GLU A 250 -5.88 6.67 -29.09
N TYR A 251 -5.35 6.43 -27.88
CA TYR A 251 -5.34 5.09 -27.28
C TYR A 251 -6.77 4.53 -27.17
N PHE A 252 -7.71 5.29 -26.61
CA PHE A 252 -9.08 4.83 -26.47
C PHE A 252 -9.84 4.73 -27.78
N LEU A 253 -9.60 5.65 -28.72
CA LEU A 253 -10.25 5.59 -30.03
C LEU A 253 -9.84 4.35 -30.82
N LYS A 254 -8.60 3.88 -30.68
CA LYS A 254 -8.12 2.60 -31.26
C LYS A 254 -8.73 1.39 -30.54
N LEU A 255 -8.93 1.49 -29.23
CA LEU A 255 -9.40 0.37 -28.40
C LEU A 255 -10.93 0.18 -28.40
N LYS A 256 -11.71 1.20 -28.80
CA LYS A 256 -13.17 1.23 -28.64
C LYS A 256 -13.91 -0.02 -29.14
N GLU A 257 -13.42 -0.63 -30.23
CA GLU A 257 -14.03 -1.83 -30.82
C GLU A 257 -13.64 -3.12 -30.07
N ASP A 258 -12.49 -3.11 -29.39
CA ASP A 258 -11.99 -4.24 -28.61
C ASP A 258 -12.54 -4.27 -27.17
N ILE A 259 -13.00 -3.13 -26.64
CA ILE A 259 -13.53 -3.02 -25.27
C ILE A 259 -14.79 -3.88 -25.07
N GLU A 260 -15.60 -4.04 -26.11
CA GLU A 260 -16.87 -4.79 -26.07
C GLU A 260 -16.71 -6.27 -26.43
N LYS A 261 -15.52 -6.69 -26.90
CA LYS A 261 -15.26 -8.12 -27.18
C LYS A 261 -15.12 -8.86 -25.87
N GLU A 262 -15.82 -9.98 -25.71
CA GLU A 262 -15.60 -10.86 -24.56
C GLU A 262 -14.26 -11.60 -24.69
N LEU A 263 -13.41 -11.47 -23.68
CA LEU A 263 -12.12 -12.15 -23.60
C LEU A 263 -12.10 -13.18 -22.46
N PRO A 264 -11.53 -14.39 -22.69
CA PRO A 264 -11.25 -15.35 -21.62
C PRO A 264 -10.28 -14.78 -20.57
N ILE A 265 -10.35 -15.28 -19.34
CA ILE A 265 -9.52 -14.80 -18.23
C ILE A 265 -8.02 -15.01 -18.48
N GLU A 266 -7.65 -16.09 -19.17
CA GLU A 266 -6.26 -16.39 -19.56
C GLU A 266 -5.72 -15.39 -20.57
N GLU A 267 -6.57 -14.81 -21.41
CA GLU A 267 -6.17 -13.73 -22.32
C GLU A 267 -6.07 -12.41 -21.57
N ILE A 268 -7.04 -12.08 -20.72
CA ILE A 268 -7.07 -10.86 -19.91
C ILE A 268 -5.81 -10.75 -19.04
N THR A 269 -5.44 -11.83 -18.35
CA THR A 269 -4.27 -11.87 -17.47
C THR A 269 -2.92 -11.78 -18.19
N LYS A 270 -2.87 -12.08 -19.49
CA LYS A 270 -1.67 -11.92 -20.33
C LYS A 270 -1.53 -10.54 -20.93
N LEU A 271 -2.56 -9.69 -20.86
CA LEU A 271 -2.48 -8.32 -21.34
C LEU A 271 -1.48 -7.50 -20.52
N PRO A 272 -0.87 -6.46 -21.12
CA PRO A 272 -0.05 -5.50 -20.38
C PRO A 272 -0.77 -4.96 -19.14
N THR A 273 -0.05 -4.75 -18.04
CA THR A 273 -0.63 -4.33 -16.75
C THR A 273 -1.38 -3.01 -16.84
N ASP A 274 -0.99 -2.14 -17.76
CA ASP A 274 -1.59 -0.84 -18.01
C ASP A 274 -2.63 -0.84 -19.16
N ASP A 275 -3.03 -2.01 -19.68
CA ASP A 275 -4.06 -2.13 -20.72
C ASP A 275 -5.47 -1.99 -20.12
N TYR A 276 -6.25 -1.03 -20.62
CA TYR A 276 -7.61 -0.76 -20.17
C TYR A 276 -8.55 -1.98 -20.31
N ARG A 277 -8.28 -2.90 -21.25
CA ARG A 277 -9.08 -4.13 -21.37
C ARG A 277 -9.03 -4.98 -20.11
N ARG A 278 -7.95 -4.91 -19.30
CA ARG A 278 -7.87 -5.60 -18.01
C ARG A 278 -8.96 -5.15 -17.04
N VAL A 279 -9.26 -3.85 -17.02
CA VAL A 279 -10.28 -3.29 -16.13
C VAL A 279 -11.66 -3.23 -16.75
N SER A 280 -11.75 -3.05 -18.08
CA SER A 280 -13.04 -2.98 -18.78
C SER A 280 -13.84 -4.28 -18.71
N HIS A 281 -13.15 -5.41 -18.48
CA HIS A 281 -13.75 -6.72 -18.31
C HIS A 281 -14.14 -7.05 -16.86
N LEU A 282 -13.88 -6.18 -15.89
CA LEU A 282 -14.27 -6.42 -14.50
C LEU A 282 -15.80 -6.39 -14.34
N GLU A 283 -16.31 -7.06 -13.30
CA GLU A 283 -17.75 -7.17 -13.07
C GLU A 283 -18.35 -5.77 -12.85
N ARG A 284 -19.47 -5.51 -13.53
CA ARG A 284 -20.14 -4.20 -13.49
C ARG A 284 -21.63 -4.31 -13.21
N HIS A 285 -22.15 -5.52 -13.05
CA HIS A 285 -23.55 -5.89 -12.85
C HIS A 285 -24.52 -5.16 -13.77
N GLU A 286 -24.12 -4.95 -15.02
CA GLU A 286 -24.84 -4.12 -16.00
C GLU A 286 -26.31 -4.52 -16.14
N LYS A 287 -26.60 -5.83 -16.22
CA LYS A 287 -27.95 -6.36 -16.41
C LYS A 287 -28.84 -6.20 -15.16
N SER A 288 -28.25 -6.06 -13.98
CA SER A 288 -28.98 -5.97 -12.70
C SER A 288 -29.11 -4.53 -12.19
N ARG A 289 -28.53 -3.54 -12.89
CA ARG A 289 -28.55 -2.13 -12.47
C ARG A 289 -29.95 -1.53 -12.64
N PRO A 290 -30.52 -0.89 -11.60
CA PRO A 290 -31.77 -0.17 -11.76
C PRO A 290 -31.60 1.12 -12.58
N PRO A 291 -32.65 1.60 -13.28
CA PRO A 291 -32.58 2.81 -14.09
C PRO A 291 -32.11 4.06 -13.32
N SER A 292 -32.47 4.18 -12.04
CA SER A 292 -32.03 5.29 -11.18
C SER A 292 -30.52 5.31 -10.97
N ASN A 293 -29.92 4.14 -10.74
CA ASN A 293 -28.47 3.99 -10.62
C ASN A 293 -27.78 4.31 -11.96
N MET A 294 -28.33 3.84 -13.09
CA MET A 294 -27.79 4.14 -14.41
C MET A 294 -27.83 5.64 -14.74
N PHE A 295 -28.91 6.33 -14.37
CA PHE A 295 -29.05 7.77 -14.56
C PHE A 295 -27.98 8.55 -13.77
N GLN A 296 -27.77 8.21 -12.50
CA GLN A 296 -26.72 8.83 -11.68
C GLN A 296 -25.32 8.65 -12.27
N HIS A 297 -25.00 7.43 -12.73
CA HIS A 297 -23.71 7.15 -13.37
C HIS A 297 -23.56 7.89 -14.70
N SER A 298 -24.63 8.00 -15.49
CA SER A 298 -24.62 8.72 -16.76
C SER A 298 -24.42 10.23 -16.57
N LEU A 299 -25.06 10.82 -15.55
CA LEU A 299 -24.88 12.22 -15.18
C LEU A 299 -23.45 12.49 -14.73
N MET A 300 -22.91 11.64 -13.86
CA MET A 300 -21.52 11.76 -13.39
C MET A 300 -20.53 11.56 -14.54
N ALA A 301 -20.75 10.57 -15.42
CA ALA A 301 -19.94 10.36 -16.61
C ALA A 301 -19.91 11.63 -17.47
N ARG A 302 -21.08 12.23 -17.72
CA ARG A 302 -21.18 13.45 -18.50
C ARG A 302 -20.43 14.62 -17.86
N PHE A 303 -20.55 14.78 -16.54
CA PHE A 303 -19.83 15.79 -15.76
C PHE A 303 -18.31 15.61 -15.89
N LEU A 304 -17.78 14.40 -15.61
CA LEU A 304 -16.35 14.12 -15.68
C LEU A 304 -15.79 14.24 -17.10
N THR A 305 -16.54 13.82 -18.11
CA THR A 305 -16.16 14.05 -19.51
C THR A 305 -16.11 15.53 -19.85
N LYS A 306 -17.01 16.35 -19.29
CA LYS A 306 -16.95 17.81 -19.46
C LYS A 306 -15.72 18.40 -18.76
N CYS A 307 -15.32 17.90 -17.59
CA CYS A 307 -14.05 18.28 -16.96
C CYS A 307 -12.85 18.00 -17.89
N LEU A 308 -12.81 16.83 -18.55
CA LEU A 308 -11.75 16.50 -19.52
C LEU A 308 -11.75 17.45 -20.74
N VAL A 309 -12.92 17.88 -21.21
CA VAL A 309 -13.03 18.89 -22.27
C VAL A 309 -12.41 20.22 -21.83
N GLU A 310 -12.78 20.72 -20.65
CA GLU A 310 -12.22 21.98 -20.12
C GLU A 310 -10.71 21.87 -19.83
N ALA A 311 -10.24 20.68 -19.47
CA ALA A 311 -8.83 20.40 -19.25
C ALA A 311 -8.00 20.25 -20.55
N GLY A 312 -8.64 20.35 -21.73
CA GLY A 312 -7.97 20.26 -23.02
C GLY A 312 -7.60 18.83 -23.45
N TYR A 313 -8.20 17.79 -22.86
CA TYR A 313 -7.94 16.38 -23.21
C TYR A 313 -8.21 16.07 -24.69
N PHE A 314 -9.20 16.73 -25.28
CA PHE A 314 -9.62 16.53 -26.68
C PHE A 314 -8.93 17.51 -27.66
N GLY A 315 -7.96 18.30 -27.20
CA GLY A 315 -7.37 19.39 -27.97
C GLY A 315 -8.28 20.61 -28.11
N ALA A 316 -7.87 21.57 -28.94
CA ALA A 316 -8.54 22.88 -29.06
C ALA A 316 -9.94 22.81 -29.68
N THR A 317 -10.22 21.81 -30.51
CA THR A 317 -11.51 21.65 -31.21
C THR A 317 -12.05 20.25 -31.00
N PRO A 318 -12.73 19.97 -29.86
CA PRO A 318 -13.25 18.66 -29.53
C PRO A 318 -14.29 18.18 -30.56
N LYS A 319 -14.10 16.98 -31.12
CA LYS A 319 -15.09 16.35 -32.01
C LYS A 319 -16.21 15.72 -31.17
N ALA A 320 -17.46 15.96 -31.55
CA ALA A 320 -18.62 15.44 -30.81
C ALA A 320 -18.61 13.90 -30.66
N ASN A 321 -18.19 13.18 -31.70
CA ASN A 321 -18.12 11.72 -31.68
C ASN A 321 -17.05 11.20 -30.69
N ASP A 322 -15.89 11.86 -30.63
CA ASP A 322 -14.80 11.50 -29.72
C ASP A 322 -15.21 11.74 -28.26
N VAL A 323 -15.86 12.87 -27.99
CA VAL A 323 -16.44 13.19 -26.68
C VAL A 323 -17.48 12.15 -26.26
N THR A 324 -18.33 11.71 -27.20
CA THR A 324 -19.35 10.68 -26.94
C THR A 324 -18.71 9.33 -26.64
N THR A 325 -17.67 8.94 -27.39
CA THR A 325 -16.92 7.69 -27.18
C THR A 325 -16.28 7.66 -25.79
N ILE A 326 -15.59 8.74 -25.41
CA ILE A 326 -14.99 8.86 -24.08
C ILE A 326 -16.06 8.92 -22.98
N GLY A 327 -17.21 9.55 -23.23
CA GLY A 327 -18.34 9.52 -22.30
C GLY A 327 -18.86 8.11 -22.02
N GLY A 328 -18.93 7.25 -23.04
CA GLY A 328 -19.27 5.83 -22.88
C GLY A 328 -18.23 5.05 -22.07
N ILE A 329 -16.94 5.28 -22.33
CA ILE A 329 -15.84 4.66 -21.59
C ILE A 329 -15.84 5.14 -20.12
N MET A 330 -16.11 6.42 -19.87
CA MET A 330 -16.27 6.98 -18.53
C MET A 330 -17.44 6.32 -17.78
N LEU A 331 -18.60 6.17 -18.44
CA LEU A 331 -19.76 5.49 -17.87
C LEU A 331 -19.43 4.04 -17.51
N ARG A 332 -18.80 3.29 -18.43
CA ARG A 332 -18.34 1.92 -18.17
C ARG A 332 -17.38 1.87 -16.97
N SER A 333 -16.45 2.82 -16.90
CA SER A 333 -15.48 2.94 -15.81
C SER A 333 -16.15 3.15 -14.45
N LEU A 334 -17.12 4.05 -14.37
CA LEU A 334 -17.88 4.29 -13.14
C LEU A 334 -18.63 3.02 -12.68
N GLN A 335 -19.15 2.22 -13.62
CA GLN A 335 -19.86 1.00 -13.29
C GLN A 335 -18.93 -0.06 -12.67
N PHE A 336 -17.80 -0.40 -13.31
CA PHE A 336 -16.94 -1.44 -12.75
C PHE A 336 -16.20 -0.97 -11.50
N ILE A 337 -15.84 0.32 -11.38
CA ILE A 337 -15.16 0.84 -10.19
C ILE A 337 -15.98 0.62 -8.93
N GLN A 338 -17.32 0.69 -8.99
CA GLN A 338 -18.18 0.48 -7.83
C GLN A 338 -17.90 -0.84 -7.08
N PHE A 339 -17.53 -1.91 -7.80
CA PHE A 339 -17.43 -3.26 -7.25
C PHE A 339 -16.00 -3.78 -7.11
N ASN A 340 -15.03 -3.16 -7.76
CA ASN A 340 -13.69 -3.75 -7.92
C ASN A 340 -12.57 -2.91 -7.27
N THR A 341 -12.91 -1.79 -6.63
CA THR A 341 -11.92 -0.91 -5.99
C THR A 341 -11.60 -1.32 -4.57
N HIS A 342 -10.39 -0.97 -4.14
CA HIS A 342 -9.83 -1.29 -2.84
C HIS A 342 -9.52 -0.01 -2.08
N GLU A 343 -9.74 -0.05 -0.77
CA GLU A 343 -9.37 1.03 0.13
C GLU A 343 -7.87 0.98 0.43
N VAL A 344 -7.12 1.99 -0.03
CA VAL A 344 -5.72 2.21 0.37
C VAL A 344 -5.71 2.85 1.75
N ALA A 345 -5.05 2.18 2.70
CA ALA A 345 -5.08 2.56 4.10
C ALA A 345 -3.68 2.87 4.67
N GLU A 346 -3.67 3.63 5.75
CA GLU A 346 -2.52 3.93 6.60
C GLU A 346 -2.88 3.57 8.05
N LEU A 347 -2.02 2.83 8.75
CA LEU A 347 -2.19 2.52 10.17
C LEU A 347 -1.74 3.72 11.01
N HIS A 348 -2.64 4.29 11.80
CA HIS A 348 -2.36 5.41 12.69
C HIS A 348 -2.24 4.91 14.12
N ALA A 349 -1.11 5.18 14.77
CA ALA A 349 -0.90 4.87 16.18
C ALA A 349 -0.84 6.13 17.03
N LYS A 350 -1.48 6.10 18.21
CA LYS A 350 -1.44 7.19 19.20
C LYS A 350 -0.85 6.66 20.51
N LYS A 351 0.22 7.27 21.02
CA LYS A 351 0.96 6.76 22.20
C LYS A 351 0.21 7.04 23.49
N ALA A 352 -0.64 8.07 23.50
CA ALA A 352 -1.37 8.49 24.69
C ALA A 352 -2.32 7.41 25.23
N ASP A 353 -2.88 6.56 24.37
CA ASP A 353 -3.84 5.52 24.73
C ASP A 353 -3.52 4.14 24.14
N GLY A 354 -2.46 4.02 23.32
CA GLY A 354 -2.08 2.76 22.68
C GLY A 354 -3.07 2.30 21.60
N ASN A 355 -4.00 3.18 21.20
CA ASN A 355 -4.99 2.84 20.19
C ASN A 355 -4.39 2.98 18.79
N GLU A 356 -4.53 1.91 18.01
CA GLU A 356 -4.18 1.87 16.60
C GLU A 356 -5.45 1.84 15.76
N LYS A 357 -5.47 2.60 14.66
CA LYS A 357 -6.61 2.66 13.76
C LYS A 357 -6.16 2.62 12.32
N THR A 358 -6.77 1.72 11.56
CA THR A 358 -6.64 1.72 10.10
C THR A 358 -7.44 2.88 9.53
N VAL A 359 -6.78 3.78 8.81
CA VAL A 359 -7.38 4.98 8.23
C VAL A 359 -7.39 4.87 6.71
N PHE A 360 -8.58 4.93 6.11
CA PHE A 360 -8.75 5.02 4.66
C PHE A 360 -8.23 6.35 4.14
N ILE A 361 -7.14 6.32 3.36
CA ILE A 361 -6.44 7.50 2.82
C ILE A 361 -6.73 7.78 1.35
N GLY A 362 -7.10 6.76 0.57
CA GLY A 362 -7.37 6.89 -0.86
C GLY A 362 -7.87 5.59 -1.46
N GLY A 363 -8.46 5.63 -2.65
CA GLY A 363 -8.91 4.43 -3.37
C GLY A 363 -7.91 3.99 -4.42
N GLY A 364 -7.88 2.69 -4.71
CA GLY A 364 -7.10 2.10 -5.81
C GLY A 364 -7.85 0.98 -6.53
N LEU A 365 -7.51 0.74 -7.80
CA LEU A 365 -7.99 -0.41 -8.57
C LEU A 365 -6.82 -1.33 -8.88
N TYR A 366 -6.93 -2.58 -8.46
CA TYR A 366 -5.90 -3.61 -8.57
C TYR A 366 -6.50 -4.77 -9.37
N PRO A 367 -6.33 -4.81 -10.71
CA PRO A 367 -7.10 -5.70 -11.57
C PRO A 367 -6.90 -7.19 -11.28
N THR A 368 -5.72 -7.58 -10.78
CA THR A 368 -5.41 -8.96 -10.41
C THR A 368 -6.07 -9.31 -9.08
N LEU A 369 -5.93 -8.45 -8.06
CA LEU A 369 -6.59 -8.66 -6.77
C LEU A 369 -8.12 -8.62 -6.86
N ALA A 370 -8.69 -7.82 -7.76
CA ALA A 370 -10.14 -7.76 -8.00
C ALA A 370 -10.75 -9.11 -8.43
N LEU A 371 -9.93 -10.09 -8.84
CA LEU A 371 -10.36 -11.45 -9.15
C LEU A 371 -10.38 -12.36 -7.91
N PHE A 372 -10.04 -11.88 -6.72
CA PHE A 372 -10.12 -12.65 -5.49
C PHE A 372 -11.50 -12.44 -4.87
N ASN A 373 -12.27 -13.52 -4.78
CA ASN A 373 -13.61 -13.48 -4.20
C ASN A 373 -13.58 -13.32 -2.68
N HIS A 374 -14.74 -12.98 -2.13
CA HIS A 374 -14.90 -12.69 -0.71
C HIS A 374 -14.98 -13.95 0.17
N SER A 375 -14.35 -13.89 1.34
CA SER A 375 -14.68 -14.70 2.52
C SER A 375 -14.73 -13.83 3.77
N CYS A 376 -15.65 -14.16 4.68
CA CYS A 376 -15.70 -13.55 5.99
C CYS A 376 -14.62 -14.08 6.95
N ASP A 377 -13.93 -15.16 6.56
CA ASP A 377 -12.66 -15.65 7.14
C ASP A 377 -11.62 -15.74 6.00
N PRO A 378 -11.05 -14.60 5.59
CA PRO A 378 -10.17 -14.55 4.42
C PRO A 378 -8.91 -15.37 4.64
N GLY A 379 -8.39 -15.98 3.56
CA GLY A 379 -7.15 -16.73 3.65
C GLY A 379 -5.88 -15.88 3.65
N VAL A 380 -6.06 -14.60 3.37
CA VAL A 380 -5.01 -13.65 3.10
C VAL A 380 -5.21 -12.38 3.91
N VAL A 381 -4.12 -11.65 4.09
CA VAL A 381 -4.12 -10.27 4.56
C VAL A 381 -3.54 -9.40 3.45
N ARG A 382 -4.13 -8.22 3.25
CA ARG A 382 -3.57 -7.17 2.40
C ARG A 382 -3.02 -6.03 3.25
N TYR A 383 -1.94 -5.42 2.78
CA TYR A 383 -1.39 -4.18 3.31
C TYR A 383 -0.73 -3.39 2.18
N TYR A 384 -0.36 -2.14 2.44
CA TYR A 384 0.14 -1.23 1.41
C TYR A 384 1.52 -0.72 1.73
N ARG A 385 2.34 -0.50 0.69
CA ARG A 385 3.52 0.35 0.72
C ARG A 385 3.35 1.45 -0.32
N GLY A 386 3.09 2.66 0.15
CA GLY A 386 2.55 3.73 -0.68
C GLY A 386 1.20 3.31 -1.26
N THR A 387 1.15 3.18 -2.59
CA THR A 387 -0.03 2.66 -3.30
C THR A 387 0.13 1.21 -3.75
N THR A 388 1.30 0.59 -3.62
CA THR A 388 1.49 -0.83 -3.99
C THR A 388 0.80 -1.71 -2.96
N ILE A 389 -0.02 -2.66 -3.40
CA ILE A 389 -0.67 -3.63 -2.52
C ILE A 389 0.18 -4.89 -2.42
N HIS A 390 0.30 -5.41 -1.20
CA HIS A 390 0.92 -6.69 -0.88
C HIS A 390 -0.12 -7.61 -0.28
N VAL A 391 -0.11 -8.87 -0.69
CA VAL A 391 -1.03 -9.89 -0.19
C VAL A 391 -0.25 -11.10 0.29
N ASN A 392 -0.44 -11.45 1.56
CA ASN A 392 0.21 -12.60 2.19
C ASN A 392 -0.83 -13.57 2.75
N THR A 393 -0.53 -14.86 2.73
CA THR A 393 -1.39 -15.85 3.38
C THR A 393 -1.27 -15.79 4.90
N ILE A 394 -2.40 -15.90 5.58
CA ILE A 394 -2.50 -15.98 7.06
C ILE A 394 -3.14 -17.30 7.51
N ARG A 395 -3.38 -18.20 6.56
CA ARG A 395 -3.79 -19.60 6.75
C ARG A 395 -3.29 -20.46 5.61
N PRO A 396 -3.11 -21.77 5.80
CA PRO A 396 -2.87 -22.66 4.69
C PRO A 396 -4.10 -22.71 3.78
N ILE A 397 -3.85 -22.87 2.49
CA ILE A 397 -4.88 -23.00 1.46
C ILE A 397 -4.55 -24.25 0.66
N GLU A 398 -5.43 -25.24 0.71
CA GLU A 398 -5.24 -26.52 0.02
C GLU A 398 -5.36 -26.34 -1.49
N ALA A 399 -4.61 -27.15 -2.24
CA ALA A 399 -4.64 -27.17 -3.69
C ALA A 399 -6.08 -27.35 -4.20
N GLY A 400 -6.46 -26.49 -5.15
CA GLY A 400 -7.78 -26.50 -5.74
C GLY A 400 -8.87 -25.81 -4.90
N LEU A 401 -8.56 -25.21 -3.74
CA LEU A 401 -9.50 -24.33 -3.05
C LEU A 401 -9.36 -22.89 -3.52
N GLN A 402 -10.44 -22.12 -3.37
CA GLN A 402 -10.46 -20.69 -3.67
C GLN A 402 -9.55 -19.91 -2.72
N ILE A 403 -8.82 -18.95 -3.27
CA ILE A 403 -8.04 -17.99 -2.49
C ILE A 403 -8.92 -16.75 -2.31
N ALA A 404 -9.56 -16.67 -1.15
CA ALA A 404 -10.53 -15.62 -0.86
C ALA A 404 -9.90 -14.47 -0.03
N GLU A 405 -10.26 -13.24 -0.39
CA GLU A 405 -9.92 -12.00 0.29
C GLU A 405 -11.12 -11.45 1.08
N ASN A 406 -10.99 -10.29 1.73
CA ASN A 406 -12.07 -9.71 2.52
C ASN A 406 -12.54 -8.36 1.96
N TYR A 407 -13.86 -8.23 1.82
CA TYR A 407 -14.53 -7.06 1.24
C TYR A 407 -15.07 -6.11 2.33
N GLY A 408 -14.54 -6.21 3.56
CA GLY A 408 -14.94 -5.39 4.71
C GLY A 408 -15.42 -6.23 5.90
N PRO A 409 -16.57 -6.92 5.82
CA PRO A 409 -17.12 -7.63 6.96
C PRO A 409 -16.36 -8.92 7.30
N ILE A 410 -15.91 -9.05 8.55
CA ILE A 410 -15.23 -10.25 9.09
C ILE A 410 -16.05 -10.84 10.25
N TYR A 411 -16.10 -12.17 10.36
CA TYR A 411 -16.97 -12.84 11.35
C TYR A 411 -16.61 -12.54 12.80
N THR A 412 -15.34 -12.23 13.08
CA THR A 412 -14.86 -11.92 14.43
C THR A 412 -15.42 -10.60 14.95
N GLN A 413 -15.83 -9.68 14.07
CA GLN A 413 -16.33 -8.36 14.44
C GLN A 413 -17.85 -8.24 14.31
N GLU A 414 -18.45 -8.86 13.29
CA GLU A 414 -19.88 -8.73 12.99
C GLU A 414 -20.59 -10.07 12.79
N GLY A 415 -21.83 -10.15 13.30
CA GLY A 415 -22.69 -11.32 13.14
C GLY A 415 -23.15 -11.55 11.69
N ARG A 416 -23.51 -12.80 11.36
CA ARG A 416 -23.84 -13.25 10.00
C ARG A 416 -24.82 -12.35 9.25
N GLU A 417 -25.95 -12.01 9.87
CA GLU A 417 -27.03 -11.24 9.21
C GLU A 417 -26.55 -9.88 8.74
N LYS A 418 -25.78 -9.17 9.59
CA LYS A 418 -25.24 -7.86 9.27
C LYS A 418 -24.17 -7.93 8.17
N ARG A 419 -23.29 -8.94 8.23
CA ARG A 419 -22.29 -9.20 7.19
C ARG A 419 -22.94 -9.46 5.83
N GLN A 420 -23.92 -10.36 5.77
CA GLN A 420 -24.65 -10.66 4.53
C GLN A 420 -25.42 -9.45 4.00
N ALA A 421 -26.09 -8.68 4.87
CA ALA A 421 -26.79 -7.46 4.46
C ALA A 421 -25.83 -6.43 3.82
N GLN A 422 -24.67 -6.19 4.42
CA GLN A 422 -23.65 -5.28 3.87
C GLN A 422 -23.13 -5.75 2.51
N LEU A 423 -22.77 -7.04 2.39
CA LEU A 423 -22.27 -7.60 1.13
C LEU A 423 -23.33 -7.56 0.04
N LYS A 424 -24.59 -7.84 0.39
CA LYS A 424 -25.72 -7.77 -0.54
C LYS A 424 -25.98 -6.34 -1.00
N GLU A 425 -25.83 -5.35 -0.13
CA GLU A 425 -25.99 -3.93 -0.47
C GLU A 425 -24.85 -3.42 -1.37
N LEU A 426 -23.60 -3.72 -1.01
CA LEU A 426 -22.42 -3.15 -1.66
C LEU A 426 -21.97 -3.93 -2.91
N TYR A 427 -22.10 -5.26 -2.90
CA TYR A 427 -21.55 -6.18 -3.92
C TYR A 427 -22.59 -7.11 -4.56
N TRP A 428 -23.85 -7.04 -4.13
CA TRP A 428 -25.00 -7.69 -4.78
C TRP A 428 -24.93 -9.22 -4.85
N PHE A 429 -24.33 -9.84 -3.83
CA PHE A 429 -24.33 -11.31 -3.66
C PHE A 429 -24.63 -11.70 -2.21
N ASP A 430 -25.04 -12.95 -2.01
CA ASP A 430 -25.23 -13.56 -0.70
C ASP A 430 -24.01 -14.44 -0.37
N CYS A 431 -23.28 -14.11 0.70
CA CYS A 431 -22.05 -14.82 1.06
C CYS A 431 -22.33 -16.20 1.67
N THR A 432 -21.66 -17.23 1.13
CA THR A 432 -21.79 -18.65 1.52
C THR A 432 -20.47 -19.26 2.03
N CYS A 433 -19.56 -18.46 2.56
CA CYS A 433 -18.34 -18.98 3.22
C CYS A 433 -18.68 -19.74 4.53
N ASP A 434 -17.74 -20.54 5.05
CA ASP A 434 -17.94 -21.33 6.28
C ASP A 434 -18.50 -20.50 7.46
N PRO A 435 -17.97 -19.29 7.77
CA PRO A 435 -18.57 -18.44 8.81
C PRO A 435 -20.04 -18.03 8.58
N CYS A 436 -20.52 -18.03 7.34
CA CYS A 436 -21.92 -17.76 7.01
C CYS A 436 -22.77 -19.05 7.06
N LEU A 437 -22.27 -20.15 6.52
CA LEU A 437 -22.98 -21.44 6.51
C LEU A 437 -23.14 -22.00 7.92
N GLU A 438 -22.08 -21.99 8.72
CA GLU A 438 -22.05 -22.51 10.08
C GLU A 438 -22.45 -21.47 11.15
N ASN A 439 -22.76 -20.23 10.75
CA ASN A 439 -23.10 -19.13 11.67
C ASN A 439 -22.07 -18.93 12.79
N TRP A 440 -20.79 -18.81 12.42
CA TRP A 440 -19.71 -18.65 13.40
C TRP A 440 -19.93 -17.42 14.30
N PRO A 441 -19.59 -17.52 15.60
CA PRO A 441 -19.79 -16.43 16.55
C PRO A 441 -18.80 -15.29 16.33
N THR A 442 -19.18 -14.09 16.78
CA THR A 442 -18.23 -12.99 16.93
C THR A 442 -17.18 -13.34 17.99
N PHE A 443 -16.04 -12.65 17.97
CA PHE A 443 -14.94 -12.92 18.89
C PHE A 443 -15.38 -12.86 20.37
N GLU A 444 -16.19 -11.87 20.73
CA GLU A 444 -16.74 -11.70 22.09
C GLU A 444 -17.67 -12.84 22.52
N ARG A 445 -18.30 -13.54 21.58
CA ARG A 445 -19.27 -14.62 21.83
C ARG A 445 -18.67 -16.00 21.54
N MET A 446 -17.38 -16.06 21.24
CA MET A 446 -16.71 -17.30 20.86
C MET A 446 -16.56 -18.21 22.10
N PRO A 447 -16.93 -19.49 22.02
CA PRO A 447 -16.73 -20.43 23.12
C PRO A 447 -15.26 -20.53 23.52
N THR A 448 -14.99 -20.46 24.83
CA THR A 448 -13.65 -20.63 25.40
C THR A 448 -13.45 -22.01 26.04
N ASP A 449 -14.53 -22.76 26.21
CA ASP A 449 -14.60 -24.07 26.85
C ASP A 449 -14.71 -25.23 25.85
N ILE A 450 -14.66 -24.94 24.54
CA ILE A 450 -14.66 -25.95 23.47
C ILE A 450 -13.45 -25.71 22.58
N ILE A 451 -12.63 -26.75 22.41
CA ILE A 451 -11.49 -26.74 21.49
C ILE A 451 -11.85 -27.59 20.27
N ARG A 452 -11.54 -27.07 19.08
CA ARG A 452 -11.81 -27.74 17.80
C ARG A 452 -10.52 -28.36 17.27
N PHE A 453 -10.43 -29.68 17.26
CA PHE A 453 -9.30 -30.43 16.71
C PHE A 453 -9.59 -30.96 15.31
N ARG A 454 -8.53 -31.20 14.53
CA ARG A 454 -8.63 -31.89 13.24
C ARG A 454 -8.34 -33.37 13.43
N CYS A 455 -9.21 -34.20 12.87
CA CYS A 455 -9.03 -35.64 12.84
C CYS A 455 -7.75 -36.02 12.08
N ASP A 456 -6.91 -36.83 12.73
CA ASP A 456 -5.69 -37.43 12.18
C ASP A 456 -5.90 -38.84 11.60
N GLY A 457 -7.16 -39.25 11.47
CA GLY A 457 -7.54 -40.53 10.89
C GLY A 457 -7.09 -40.71 9.43
N PRO A 458 -7.15 -41.96 8.93
CA PRO A 458 -6.63 -42.34 7.62
C PRO A 458 -7.24 -41.53 6.47
N LYS A 459 -6.53 -41.48 5.33
CA LYS A 459 -6.90 -40.72 4.12
C LYS A 459 -7.03 -39.20 4.35
N GLN A 460 -6.30 -38.65 5.33
CA GLN A 460 -6.34 -37.22 5.67
C GLN A 460 -7.78 -36.76 5.99
N CYS A 461 -8.47 -37.46 6.89
CA CYS A 461 -9.87 -37.19 7.21
C CYS A 461 -10.13 -35.71 7.56
N ARG A 462 -9.28 -35.11 8.42
CA ARG A 462 -9.26 -33.66 8.76
C ARG A 462 -10.59 -33.09 9.28
N ALA A 463 -11.60 -33.93 9.48
CA ALA A 463 -12.89 -33.56 10.04
C ALA A 463 -12.72 -32.92 11.42
N ILE A 464 -13.62 -32.00 11.75
CA ILE A 464 -13.55 -31.23 12.98
C ILE A 464 -14.13 -32.07 14.12
N ILE A 465 -13.37 -32.19 15.19
CA ILE A 465 -13.74 -32.84 16.44
C ILE A 465 -13.82 -31.76 17.50
N GLU A 466 -15.03 -31.51 18.02
CA GLU A 466 -15.25 -30.57 19.12
C GLU A 466 -15.04 -31.28 20.45
N VAL A 467 -14.17 -30.72 21.28
CA VAL A 467 -13.78 -31.30 22.57
C VAL A 467 -14.06 -30.28 23.68
N PRO A 468 -15.02 -30.55 24.58
CA PRO A 468 -15.23 -29.72 25.76
C PRO A 468 -14.02 -29.74 26.68
N ALA A 469 -13.75 -28.63 27.37
CA ALA A 469 -12.67 -28.50 28.34
C ALA A 469 -12.80 -29.46 29.54
N THR A 470 -14.00 -30.00 29.77
CA THR A 470 -14.30 -31.03 30.80
C THR A 470 -14.03 -32.46 30.33
N CYS A 471 -13.64 -32.66 29.08
CA CYS A 471 -13.35 -33.99 28.53
C CYS A 471 -12.07 -34.56 29.12
N ASN A 472 -12.18 -35.74 29.76
CA ASN A 472 -11.03 -36.47 30.31
C ASN A 472 -10.52 -37.56 29.36
N ASP A 473 -11.19 -37.78 28.23
CA ASP A 473 -10.80 -38.77 27.23
C ASP A 473 -9.82 -38.16 26.24
N PHE A 474 -8.72 -38.88 25.97
CA PHE A 474 -7.71 -38.46 25.00
C PHE A 474 -7.92 -39.07 23.61
N MET A 475 -8.73 -40.12 23.53
CA MET A 475 -9.04 -40.83 22.28
C MET A 475 -10.48 -40.53 21.91
N ILE A 476 -10.67 -39.55 21.02
CA ILE A 476 -12.01 -39.11 20.62
C ILE A 476 -12.37 -39.75 19.28
N LYS A 477 -13.51 -40.44 19.26
CA LYS A 477 -14.01 -41.09 18.04
C LYS A 477 -14.51 -40.03 17.06
N CYS A 478 -13.92 -40.00 15.86
CA CYS A 478 -14.35 -39.14 14.78
C CYS A 478 -15.67 -39.64 14.19
N VAL A 479 -16.67 -38.76 14.14
CA VAL A 479 -17.99 -39.09 13.55
C VAL A 479 -17.95 -39.28 12.04
N THR A 480 -16.91 -38.76 11.37
CA THR A 480 -16.79 -38.80 9.90
C THR A 480 -16.11 -40.08 9.41
N CYS A 481 -14.94 -40.44 9.96
CA CYS A 481 -14.20 -41.63 9.53
C CYS A 481 -14.38 -42.84 10.46
N GLY A 482 -14.95 -42.66 11.65
CA GLY A 482 -15.17 -43.72 12.63
C GLY A 482 -13.95 -44.09 13.48
N GLU A 483 -12.76 -43.59 13.13
CA GLU A 483 -11.51 -43.84 13.85
C GLU A 483 -11.35 -42.95 15.09
N SER A 484 -10.53 -43.39 16.05
CA SER A 484 -10.23 -42.61 17.25
C SER A 484 -9.00 -41.72 17.04
N THR A 485 -9.18 -40.42 17.18
CA THR A 485 -8.10 -39.42 17.12
C THR A 485 -7.53 -39.15 18.49
N ASN A 486 -6.20 -39.14 18.59
CA ASN A 486 -5.49 -38.83 19.82
C ASN A 486 -5.30 -37.31 20.01
N ILE A 487 -6.15 -36.69 20.82
CA ILE A 487 -6.12 -35.24 21.04
C ILE A 487 -4.98 -34.77 21.96
N LEU A 488 -4.27 -35.68 22.66
CA LEU A 488 -3.07 -35.32 23.46
C LEU A 488 -2.01 -34.65 22.60
N LYS A 489 -1.89 -35.04 21.33
CA LYS A 489 -0.97 -34.40 20.39
C LYS A 489 -1.29 -32.92 20.24
N GLY A 490 -2.57 -32.58 20.09
CA GLY A 490 -3.03 -31.19 19.97
C GLY A 490 -2.91 -30.40 21.26
N LEU A 491 -3.27 -31.01 22.40
CA LEU A 491 -3.09 -30.38 23.72
C LEU A 491 -1.62 -30.08 24.02
N LYS A 492 -0.72 -31.01 23.68
CA LYS A 492 0.73 -30.80 23.80
C LYS A 492 1.21 -29.68 22.89
N VAL A 493 0.74 -29.63 21.64
CA VAL A 493 1.05 -28.53 20.71
C VAL A 493 0.61 -27.17 21.28
N MET A 494 -0.58 -27.10 21.88
CA MET A 494 -1.03 -25.87 22.56
C MET A 494 -0.10 -25.49 23.72
N GLN A 495 0.26 -26.45 24.57
CA GLN A 495 1.19 -26.21 25.68
C GLN A 495 2.57 -25.75 25.19
N ASP A 496 3.11 -26.39 24.15
CA ASP A 496 4.43 -26.07 23.57
C ASP A 496 4.41 -24.68 22.90
N THR A 497 3.27 -24.26 22.35
CA THR A 497 3.11 -22.94 21.71
C THR A 497 2.88 -21.79 22.70
N GLU A 498 2.63 -22.04 23.99
CA GLU A 498 2.47 -20.97 24.99
C GLU A 498 3.72 -20.09 25.14
N LEU A 499 4.90 -20.71 25.20
CA LEU A 499 6.16 -19.97 25.33
C LEU A 499 6.45 -19.15 24.05
N MET A 500 6.15 -19.72 22.88
CA MET A 500 6.27 -19.05 21.59
C MET A 500 5.33 -17.85 21.52
N THR A 501 4.08 -18.00 21.96
CA THR A 501 3.07 -16.93 22.01
C THR A 501 3.52 -15.79 22.91
N ARG A 502 4.02 -16.10 24.12
CA ARG A 502 4.58 -15.07 25.02
C ARG A 502 5.76 -14.33 24.40
N THR A 503 6.62 -15.05 23.67
CA THR A 503 7.78 -14.44 22.99
C THR A 503 7.34 -13.56 21.83
N ALA A 504 6.38 -14.01 21.02
CA ALA A 504 5.82 -13.25 19.90
C ALA A 504 5.17 -11.94 20.41
N LYS A 505 4.35 -12.03 21.47
CA LYS A 505 3.72 -10.86 22.11
C LYS A 505 4.75 -9.88 22.66
N ARG A 506 5.80 -10.34 23.35
CA ARG A 506 6.87 -9.45 23.81
C ARG A 506 7.57 -8.70 22.67
N LEU A 507 7.81 -9.37 21.54
CA LEU A 507 8.40 -8.73 20.35
C LEU A 507 7.44 -7.71 19.73
N TYR A 508 6.15 -8.04 19.67
CA TYR A 508 5.08 -7.16 19.22
C TYR A 508 4.99 -5.90 20.07
N ASP A 509 4.91 -6.05 21.40
CA ASP A 509 4.82 -4.94 22.35
C ASP A 509 6.09 -4.06 22.34
N ALA A 510 7.24 -4.64 21.97
CA ALA A 510 8.49 -3.91 21.79
C ALA A 510 8.61 -3.19 20.43
N GLY A 511 7.63 -3.33 19.53
CA GLY A 511 7.63 -2.76 18.18
C GLY A 511 8.56 -3.47 17.18
N ASP A 512 9.06 -4.67 17.51
CA ASP A 512 9.87 -5.49 16.58
C ASP A 512 8.93 -6.37 15.73
N TYR A 513 8.07 -5.71 14.95
CA TYR A 513 7.00 -6.35 14.17
C TYR A 513 7.52 -7.37 13.16
N ALA A 514 8.73 -7.18 12.60
CA ALA A 514 9.32 -8.15 11.68
C ALA A 514 9.63 -9.49 12.38
N LYS A 515 10.24 -9.46 13.57
CA LYS A 515 10.49 -10.69 14.34
C LYS A 515 9.22 -11.26 14.94
N ALA A 516 8.31 -10.41 15.41
CA ALA A 516 7.02 -10.82 15.93
C ALA A 516 6.21 -11.56 14.85
N LEU A 517 6.14 -11.00 13.64
CA LEU A 517 5.47 -11.61 12.48
C LEU A 517 5.98 -13.03 12.23
N ASN A 518 7.30 -13.22 12.13
CA ASN A 518 7.88 -14.55 11.90
C ASN A 518 7.41 -15.56 12.96
N LYS A 519 7.33 -15.14 14.24
CA LYS A 519 6.84 -16.00 15.32
C LYS A 519 5.34 -16.27 15.23
N PHE A 520 4.52 -15.29 14.86
CA PHE A 520 3.09 -15.53 14.64
C PHE A 520 2.83 -16.44 13.44
N ILE A 521 3.61 -16.32 12.35
CA ILE A 521 3.52 -17.24 11.22
C ILE A 521 3.90 -18.67 11.62
N ASP A 522 4.99 -18.86 12.38
CA ASP A 522 5.38 -20.17 12.91
C ASP A 522 4.27 -20.77 13.79
N LEU A 523 3.68 -19.96 14.69
CA LEU A 523 2.56 -20.34 15.54
C LEU A 523 1.35 -20.79 14.72
N LEU A 524 0.94 -19.98 13.73
CA LEU A 524 -0.19 -20.32 12.86
C LEU A 524 0.06 -21.64 12.13
N ARG A 525 1.25 -21.86 11.56
CA ARG A 525 1.60 -23.13 10.90
C ARG A 525 1.37 -24.32 11.83
N ILE A 526 1.89 -24.24 13.05
CA ILE A 526 1.74 -25.28 14.07
C ILE A 526 0.26 -25.47 14.46
N MET A 527 -0.47 -24.38 14.69
CA MET A 527 -1.89 -24.45 15.07
C MET A 527 -2.75 -25.09 13.98
N TYR A 528 -2.52 -24.78 12.69
CA TYR A 528 -3.29 -25.32 11.57
C TYR A 528 -3.05 -26.82 11.30
N GLU A 529 -1.97 -27.40 11.84
CA GLU A 529 -1.75 -28.84 11.78
C GLU A 529 -2.78 -29.60 12.61
N VAL A 530 -3.19 -29.06 13.77
CA VAL A 530 -3.94 -29.83 14.77
C VAL A 530 -5.28 -29.20 15.15
N LEU A 531 -5.41 -27.87 15.08
CA LEU A 531 -6.61 -27.13 15.43
C LEU A 531 -7.42 -26.69 14.21
N ALA A 532 -8.69 -26.37 14.43
CA ALA A 532 -9.58 -25.77 13.44
C ALA A 532 -10.24 -24.50 14.01
N PRO A 533 -10.45 -23.45 13.20
CA PRO A 533 -11.25 -22.30 13.61
C PRO A 533 -12.75 -22.67 13.69
N PRO A 534 -13.56 -21.83 14.34
CA PRO A 534 -13.20 -20.70 15.20
C PRO A 534 -12.72 -21.15 16.59
N PHE A 535 -11.62 -20.53 17.06
CA PHE A 535 -11.09 -20.69 18.42
C PHE A 535 -10.38 -19.38 18.85
N PRO A 536 -10.54 -18.86 20.08
CA PRO A 536 -10.07 -17.52 20.43
C PRO A 536 -8.56 -17.30 20.22
N ASP A 537 -7.70 -18.20 20.70
CA ASP A 537 -6.25 -18.06 20.58
C ASP A 537 -5.80 -18.02 19.12
N PHE A 538 -6.51 -18.76 18.27
CA PHE A 538 -6.26 -18.82 16.85
C PHE A 538 -6.58 -17.50 16.17
N CYS A 539 -7.76 -16.94 16.46
CA CYS A 539 -8.17 -15.63 15.96
C CYS A 539 -7.23 -14.51 16.45
N GLN A 540 -6.78 -14.57 17.71
CA GLN A 540 -5.81 -13.63 18.25
C GLN A 540 -4.46 -13.72 17.53
N CYS A 541 -3.96 -14.93 17.28
CA CYS A 541 -2.71 -15.14 16.56
C CYS A 541 -2.79 -14.58 15.13
N GLN A 542 -3.90 -14.85 14.42
CA GLN A 542 -4.14 -14.27 13.10
C GLN A 542 -4.23 -12.74 13.15
N GLN A 543 -4.88 -12.17 14.17
CA GLN A 543 -4.99 -10.71 14.31
C GLN A 543 -3.61 -10.08 14.53
N HIS A 544 -2.79 -10.61 15.43
CA HIS A 544 -1.43 -10.10 15.64
C HIS A 544 -0.54 -10.24 14.41
N ALA A 545 -0.68 -11.32 13.62
CA ALA A 545 0.02 -11.45 12.35
C ALA A 545 -0.40 -10.35 11.36
N LYS A 546 -1.71 -10.08 11.24
CA LYS A 546 -2.25 -8.99 10.41
C LYS A 546 -1.70 -7.64 10.87
N ASP A 547 -1.73 -7.36 12.16
CA ASP A 547 -1.24 -6.10 12.72
C ASP A 547 0.25 -5.91 12.39
N CYS A 548 1.07 -6.95 12.55
CA CYS A 548 2.48 -6.89 12.13
C CYS A 548 2.64 -6.54 10.64
N PHE A 549 1.84 -7.11 9.74
CA PHE A 549 1.89 -6.75 8.31
C PHE A 549 1.53 -5.28 8.08
N LEU A 550 0.50 -4.77 8.76
CA LEU A 550 0.09 -3.37 8.64
C LEU A 550 1.19 -2.40 9.13
N HIS A 551 1.87 -2.73 10.24
CA HIS A 551 3.02 -1.98 10.75
C HIS A 551 4.23 -1.97 9.81
N LEU A 552 4.40 -3.03 9.02
CA LEU A 552 5.45 -3.13 7.99
C LEU A 552 5.06 -2.44 6.66
N GLY A 553 3.85 -1.88 6.58
CA GLY A 553 3.32 -1.14 5.45
C GLY A 553 3.26 0.37 5.71
N ASN A 554 2.17 0.98 5.23
CA ASN A 554 1.84 2.37 5.49
C ASN A 554 1.50 2.58 6.96
N PHE A 555 2.41 3.22 7.69
CA PHE A 555 2.28 3.48 9.11
C PHE A 555 2.58 4.94 9.44
N TYR A 556 1.81 5.51 10.36
CA TYR A 556 2.02 6.85 10.88
C TYR A 556 1.84 6.93 12.40
N ASP A 557 2.88 7.40 13.07
CA ASP A 557 2.87 7.75 14.49
C ASP A 557 2.29 9.18 14.64
N LEU A 558 1.17 9.32 15.36
CA LEU A 558 0.46 10.60 15.56
C LEU A 558 1.12 11.54 16.57
N ASN A 559 2.18 11.09 17.28
CA ASN A 559 2.78 11.84 18.40
C ASN A 559 3.93 12.77 18.00
#